data_AF-A0A2D6BSL2-F1
#
_entry.id   AF-A0A2D6BSL2-F1
#
_cell.length_a   1.000
_cell.length_b   1.000
_cell.length_c   1.000
_cell.angle_alpha   90.00
_cell.angle_beta   90.00
_cell.angle_gamma   90.00
#
_symmetry.space_group_name_H-M   'P 1'
#
loop_
_entity.id
_entity.type
_entity.pdbx_description
1 polymer ?
#
loop_
_entity_poly.entity_id
_entity_poly.type
_entity_poly.pdbx_seq_one_letter_code
_entity_poly.pdbx_strand_id
1 'polypeptide(L)'
;MGQLPVQGPEGLPEPDCKPAQPRRAGRWAVPSATHGHLHAAQPYGSRHPRRRGACVTETRGYRSEQPRAAARSRVFGLLAGALGYPEGPLLADIREGRLAEALAKTIGELDPRWAEELDGEALADGLAADELAIEYTRLFDVGSSGPPCPLYGGLWSKERTKNMEEVLRFYRHFGLGLDQEQHQLPDHLSSELEFLHYLAFREAEAMRAGVEAGPYRRAQCDFIERHPGRWVPELRAKLEANAPPRFFAELFRVLERVLVNERAHLAARGQPR
;
A
#
# COMPACT_ATOMS: atom_id res chain seq x y z
N MET A 1 -17.74 29.43 73.24
CA MET A 1 -18.17 28.70 72.03
C MET A 1 -17.77 29.57 70.83
N GLY A 2 -16.60 29.32 70.26
CA GLY A 2 -16.12 30.01 69.07
C GLY A 2 -16.24 29.09 67.86
N GLN A 3 -16.98 29.51 66.84
CA GLN A 3 -17.10 28.80 65.57
C GLN A 3 -16.04 29.34 64.59
N LEU A 4 -15.15 28.46 64.16
CA LEU A 4 -14.27 28.65 63.01
C LEU A 4 -15.03 28.29 61.71
N PRO A 5 -14.81 29.01 60.60
CA PRO A 5 -15.47 28.74 59.34
C PRO A 5 -14.80 27.58 58.59
N VAL A 6 -15.61 26.66 58.08
CA VAL A 6 -15.19 25.56 57.20
C VAL A 6 -15.13 26.10 55.77
N GLN A 7 -13.93 26.14 55.18
CA GLN A 7 -13.73 26.36 53.75
C GLN A 7 -13.90 25.02 53.02
N GLY A 8 -14.79 24.98 52.02
CA GLY A 8 -14.95 23.85 51.11
C GLY A 8 -13.86 23.82 50.03
N PRO A 9 -13.53 22.65 49.47
CA PRO A 9 -12.40 22.51 48.55
C PRO A 9 -12.70 23.12 47.18
N GLU A 10 -11.66 23.76 46.64
CA GLU A 10 -11.56 24.44 45.36
C GLU A 10 -11.92 23.52 44.18
N GLY A 11 -12.73 24.05 43.26
CA GLY A 11 -13.09 23.40 42.00
C GLY A 11 -11.89 23.27 41.08
N LEU A 12 -11.65 22.06 40.59
CA LEU A 12 -10.73 21.76 39.50
C LEU A 12 -11.27 22.36 38.19
N PRO A 13 -10.42 22.94 37.30
CA PRO A 13 -10.87 23.45 36.02
C PRO A 13 -11.20 22.30 35.06
N GLU A 14 -12.37 22.36 34.43
CA GLU A 14 -12.80 21.45 33.37
C GLU A 14 -11.86 21.54 32.15
N PRO A 15 -11.52 20.41 31.48
CA PRO A 15 -10.73 20.45 30.26
C PRO A 15 -11.57 20.96 29.07
N ASP A 16 -11.08 22.04 28.48
CA ASP A 16 -11.64 22.77 27.34
C ASP A 16 -11.60 21.88 26.07
N CYS A 17 -12.63 21.06 25.88
CA CYS A 17 -12.76 20.16 24.73
C CYS A 17 -13.33 20.92 23.52
N LYS A 18 -12.45 21.54 22.73
CA LYS A 18 -12.85 22.12 21.43
C LYS A 18 -12.95 21.02 20.38
N PRO A 19 -14.04 20.94 19.59
CA PRO A 19 -14.14 19.98 18.49
C PRO A 19 -13.11 20.30 17.41
N ALA A 20 -12.30 19.31 17.04
CA ALA A 20 -11.35 19.40 15.95
C ALA A 20 -12.09 19.58 14.62
N GLN A 21 -11.79 20.66 13.91
CA GLN A 21 -12.35 20.92 12.58
C GLN A 21 -11.69 20.00 11.54
N PRO A 22 -12.45 19.41 10.60
CA PRO A 22 -11.88 18.57 9.56
C PRO A 22 -10.99 19.40 8.63
N ARG A 23 -9.71 19.03 8.55
CA ARG A 23 -8.74 19.64 7.64
C ARG A 23 -9.08 19.22 6.21
N ARG A 24 -9.24 20.23 5.34
CA ARG A 24 -9.38 20.05 3.89
C ARG A 24 -8.11 19.44 3.30
N ALA A 25 -8.25 18.32 2.60
CA ALA A 25 -7.38 17.91 1.51
C ALA A 25 -8.34 17.61 0.33
N GLY A 26 -8.15 18.08 -0.89
CA GLY A 26 -6.91 18.31 -1.60
C GLY A 26 -7.01 17.47 -2.87
N ARG A 27 -7.50 18.08 -3.94
CA ARG A 27 -7.74 17.54 -5.29
C ARG A 27 -6.56 16.68 -5.78
N TRP A 28 -6.79 15.41 -6.11
CA TRP A 28 -5.78 14.56 -6.77
C TRP A 28 -5.68 14.92 -8.26
N ALA A 29 -4.62 15.64 -8.62
CA ALA A 29 -3.92 15.38 -9.87
C ALA A 29 -2.82 14.38 -9.52
N VAL A 30 -2.71 13.28 -10.26
CA VAL A 30 -1.68 12.24 -10.08
C VAL A 30 -0.30 12.88 -9.88
N PRO A 31 0.27 12.92 -8.65
CA PRO A 31 1.55 13.55 -8.43
C PRO A 31 2.67 12.52 -8.58
N SER A 32 3.72 12.94 -9.26
CA SER A 32 5.06 12.36 -9.18
C SER A 32 5.42 11.96 -7.74
N ALA A 33 5.96 10.75 -7.59
CA ALA A 33 6.39 10.14 -6.34
C ALA A 33 7.01 11.13 -5.33
N THR A 34 6.22 11.62 -4.38
CA THR A 34 6.71 12.24 -3.12
C THR A 34 5.68 12.35 -1.98
N HIS A 35 4.46 11.81 -2.09
CA HIS A 35 3.50 11.76 -0.97
C HIS A 35 3.08 10.31 -0.66
N GLY A 36 4.05 9.47 -0.30
CA GLY A 36 3.83 8.14 0.29
C GLY A 36 4.54 8.06 1.65
N HIS A 37 4.24 7.05 2.46
CA HIS A 37 4.78 6.87 3.81
C HIS A 37 6.31 6.63 3.84
N LEU A 38 6.91 6.38 2.67
CA LEU A 38 8.33 6.14 2.46
C LEU A 38 9.01 7.36 1.82
N HIS A 39 10.03 7.90 2.50
CA HIS A 39 10.86 8.98 1.97
C HIS A 39 12.28 8.52 1.67
N ALA A 40 12.93 9.22 0.73
CA ALA A 40 14.34 8.99 0.42
C ALA A 40 15.20 9.43 1.63
N ALA A 41 15.96 8.50 2.21
CA ALA A 41 16.94 8.84 3.24
C ALA A 41 18.11 9.62 2.61
N GLN A 42 18.71 10.55 3.37
CA GLN A 42 19.88 11.33 2.91
C GLN A 42 21.01 10.38 2.43
N PRO A 43 21.65 10.65 1.28
CA PRO A 43 22.55 9.68 0.66
C PRO A 43 23.89 9.61 1.39
N TYR A 44 24.31 8.38 1.75
CA TYR A 44 25.71 8.07 2.04
C TYR A 44 26.42 7.66 0.74
N GLY A 45 27.45 8.42 0.37
CA GLY A 45 28.39 8.27 -0.77
C GLY A 45 28.13 7.17 -1.80
N SER A 46 27.55 7.53 -2.95
CA SER A 46 27.39 6.64 -4.11
C SER A 46 28.64 6.62 -5.00
N ARG A 47 29.31 5.47 -5.08
CA ARG A 47 30.27 5.19 -6.17
C ARG A 47 29.50 4.70 -7.38
N HIS A 48 29.48 5.48 -8.45
CA HIS A 48 28.90 5.07 -9.74
C HIS A 48 29.72 3.95 -10.39
N PRO A 49 29.10 2.82 -10.79
CA PRO A 49 29.76 1.86 -11.67
C PRO A 49 29.80 2.39 -13.11
N ARG A 50 30.94 2.17 -13.77
CA ARG A 50 31.17 2.52 -15.19
C ARG A 50 30.17 1.80 -16.09
N ARG A 51 29.57 2.55 -17.03
CA ARG A 51 28.71 2.05 -18.12
C ARG A 51 29.43 0.93 -18.89
N ARG A 52 28.97 -0.31 -18.76
CA ARG A 52 29.20 -1.35 -19.78
C ARG A 52 28.05 -1.27 -20.78
N GLY A 53 28.35 -1.29 -22.07
CA GLY A 53 27.37 -1.13 -23.14
C GLY A 53 26.32 -2.25 -23.08
N ALA A 54 25.04 -1.86 -23.04
CA ALA A 54 23.91 -2.77 -23.10
C ALA A 54 23.90 -3.50 -24.46
N CYS A 55 23.59 -4.80 -24.44
CA CYS A 55 23.48 -5.60 -25.65
C CYS A 55 22.25 -5.16 -26.47
N VAL A 56 22.33 -5.13 -27.80
CA VAL A 56 21.24 -4.64 -28.68
C VAL A 56 19.92 -5.43 -28.50
N THR A 57 20.01 -6.69 -28.05
CA THR A 57 18.84 -7.54 -27.71
C THR A 57 18.14 -7.11 -26.42
N GLU A 58 18.89 -6.65 -25.42
CA GLU A 58 18.36 -6.06 -24.17
C GLU A 58 17.55 -4.80 -24.46
N THR A 59 18.04 -3.95 -25.37
CA THR A 59 17.38 -2.68 -25.71
C THR A 59 16.01 -2.86 -26.37
N ARG A 60 15.79 -3.93 -27.14
CA ARG A 60 14.50 -4.22 -27.78
C ARG A 60 13.49 -4.80 -26.78
N GLY A 61 13.93 -5.68 -25.88
CA GLY A 61 13.10 -6.20 -24.79
C GLY A 61 12.71 -5.13 -23.78
N TYR A 62 13.62 -4.20 -23.44
CA TYR A 62 13.31 -3.11 -22.51
C TYR A 62 12.19 -2.17 -23.00
N ARG A 63 12.11 -1.92 -24.33
CA ARG A 63 11.07 -1.05 -24.89
C ARG A 63 9.65 -1.62 -24.79
N SER A 64 9.48 -2.94 -24.90
CA SER A 64 8.16 -3.57 -24.76
C SER A 64 7.73 -3.74 -23.31
N GLU A 65 8.68 -3.83 -22.38
CA GLU A 65 8.41 -4.12 -20.95
C GLU A 65 8.27 -2.87 -20.08
N GLN A 66 8.89 -1.76 -20.48
CA GLN A 66 8.82 -0.52 -19.72
C GLN A 66 7.37 -0.05 -19.47
N PRO A 67 6.44 -0.08 -20.45
CA PRO A 67 5.06 0.32 -20.22
C PRO A 67 4.36 -0.58 -19.19
N ARG A 68 4.66 -1.88 -19.21
CA ARG A 68 4.14 -2.86 -18.24
C ARG A 68 4.69 -2.59 -16.84
N ALA A 69 5.97 -2.30 -16.68
CA ALA A 69 6.57 -1.90 -15.39
C ALA A 69 5.91 -0.63 -14.83
N ALA A 70 5.66 0.37 -15.68
CA ALA A 70 4.97 1.58 -15.29
C ALA A 70 3.49 1.33 -14.89
N ALA A 71 2.78 0.45 -15.60
CA ALA A 71 1.41 0.06 -15.25
C ALA A 71 1.35 -0.68 -13.91
N ARG A 72 2.28 -1.62 -13.65
CA ARG A 72 2.40 -2.30 -12.35
C ARG A 72 2.59 -1.32 -11.21
N SER A 73 3.50 -0.36 -11.38
CA SER A 73 3.73 0.70 -10.42
C SER A 73 2.44 1.47 -10.10
N ARG A 74 1.66 1.87 -11.12
CA ARG A 74 0.37 2.55 -10.91
C ARG A 74 -0.64 1.68 -10.16
N VAL A 75 -0.76 0.39 -10.49
CA VAL A 75 -1.69 -0.53 -9.81
C VAL A 75 -1.34 -0.64 -8.32
N PHE A 76 -0.07 -0.83 -7.98
CA PHE A 76 0.36 -0.88 -6.59
C PHE A 76 0.07 0.41 -5.83
N GLY A 77 0.28 1.57 -6.47
CA GLY A 77 -0.03 2.87 -5.86
C GLY A 77 -1.53 3.06 -5.61
N LEU A 78 -2.39 2.68 -6.55
CA LEU A 78 -3.84 2.74 -6.39
C LEU A 78 -4.33 1.82 -5.27
N LEU A 79 -3.81 0.58 -5.21
CA LEU A 79 -4.17 -0.37 -4.15
C LEU A 79 -3.67 0.08 -2.78
N ALA A 80 -2.47 0.65 -2.70
CA ALA A 80 -1.95 1.22 -1.45
C ALA A 80 -2.87 2.34 -0.92
N GLY A 81 -3.30 3.24 -1.81
CA GLY A 81 -4.23 4.32 -1.45
C GLY A 81 -5.63 3.82 -1.06
N ALA A 82 -6.12 2.75 -1.72
CA ALA A 82 -7.43 2.16 -1.44
C ALA A 82 -7.51 1.44 -0.09
N LEU A 83 -6.38 1.16 0.56
CA LEU A 83 -6.31 0.55 1.89
C LEU A 83 -6.32 1.58 3.03
N GLY A 84 -6.40 2.88 2.72
CA GLY A 84 -6.58 3.91 3.73
C GLY A 84 -7.94 3.81 4.41
N TYR A 85 -8.07 4.47 5.56
CA TYR A 85 -9.36 4.61 6.22
C TYR A 85 -10.35 5.34 5.28
N PRO A 86 -11.57 4.80 5.05
CA PRO A 86 -12.46 5.24 3.98
C PRO A 86 -13.21 6.53 4.38
N GLU A 87 -12.48 7.63 4.44
CA GLU A 87 -13.02 8.96 4.73
C GLU A 87 -12.53 10.01 3.73
N GLY A 88 -13.11 11.21 3.81
CA GLY A 88 -12.64 12.37 3.07
C GLY A 88 -12.47 12.11 1.57
N PRO A 89 -11.29 12.39 0.98
CA PRO A 89 -11.05 12.19 -0.46
C PRO A 89 -11.19 10.75 -0.93
N LEU A 90 -10.73 9.76 -0.16
CA LEU A 90 -10.78 8.36 -0.57
C LEU A 90 -12.23 7.90 -0.71
N LEU A 91 -13.07 8.21 0.27
CA LEU A 91 -14.49 7.88 0.22
C LEU A 91 -15.21 8.55 -0.95
N ALA A 92 -14.86 9.80 -1.28
CA ALA A 92 -15.38 10.48 -2.45
C ALA A 92 -14.95 9.77 -3.74
N ASP A 93 -13.68 9.39 -3.86
CA ASP A 93 -13.15 8.66 -5.02
C ASP A 93 -13.81 7.28 -5.22
N ILE A 94 -14.15 6.58 -4.13
CA ILE A 94 -14.90 5.32 -4.18
C ILE A 94 -16.32 5.58 -4.71
N ARG A 95 -17.07 6.49 -4.07
CA ARG A 95 -18.47 6.77 -4.43
C ARG A 95 -18.68 7.30 -5.83
N GLU A 96 -17.75 8.12 -6.28
CA GLU A 96 -17.82 8.73 -7.60
C GLU A 96 -17.24 7.79 -8.68
N GLY A 97 -16.91 6.53 -8.32
CA GLY A 97 -16.41 5.50 -9.23
C GLY A 97 -14.98 5.75 -9.73
N ARG A 98 -14.31 6.83 -9.32
CA ARG A 98 -12.99 7.21 -9.81
C ARG A 98 -11.92 6.19 -9.45
N LEU A 99 -11.99 5.59 -8.27
CA LEU A 99 -11.07 4.50 -7.90
C LEU A 99 -11.27 3.29 -8.83
N ALA A 100 -12.52 2.88 -9.05
CA ALA A 100 -12.86 1.77 -9.93
C ALA A 100 -12.39 2.01 -11.37
N GLU A 101 -12.65 3.19 -11.92
CA GLU A 101 -12.18 3.62 -13.25
C GLU A 101 -10.65 3.60 -13.36
N ALA A 102 -9.95 4.13 -12.34
CA ALA A 102 -8.50 4.17 -12.32
C ALA A 102 -7.88 2.76 -12.26
N LEU A 103 -8.45 1.88 -11.43
CA LEU A 103 -8.03 0.48 -11.35
C LEU A 103 -8.29 -0.26 -12.67
N ALA A 104 -9.51 -0.15 -13.23
CA ALA A 104 -9.86 -0.80 -14.48
C ALA A 104 -8.97 -0.36 -15.64
N LYS A 105 -8.72 0.94 -15.77
CA LYS A 105 -7.81 1.48 -16.78
C LYS A 105 -6.40 0.92 -16.62
N THR A 106 -5.85 0.96 -15.40
CA THR A 106 -4.45 0.57 -15.16
C THR A 106 -4.26 -0.95 -15.28
N ILE A 107 -5.23 -1.75 -14.82
CA ILE A 107 -5.24 -3.20 -14.98
C ILE A 107 -5.40 -3.57 -16.47
N GLY A 108 -6.19 -2.83 -17.24
CA GLY A 108 -6.34 -3.04 -18.67
C GLY A 108 -5.05 -2.85 -19.47
N GLU A 109 -4.13 -2.01 -18.98
CA GLU A 109 -2.77 -1.87 -19.55
C GLU A 109 -1.89 -3.09 -19.25
N LEU A 110 -2.22 -3.89 -18.22
CA LEU A 110 -1.54 -5.14 -17.88
C LEU A 110 -2.14 -6.35 -18.60
N ASP A 111 -3.47 -6.47 -18.58
CA ASP A 111 -4.24 -7.49 -19.30
C ASP A 111 -5.69 -6.96 -19.49
N PRO A 112 -6.13 -6.68 -20.74
CA PRO A 112 -7.49 -6.21 -21.01
C PRO A 112 -8.59 -7.15 -20.50
N ARG A 113 -8.37 -8.47 -20.56
CA ARG A 113 -9.37 -9.45 -20.09
C ARG A 113 -9.56 -9.37 -18.59
N TRP A 114 -8.51 -9.04 -17.86
CA TRP A 114 -8.63 -8.85 -16.42
C TRP A 114 -9.44 -7.59 -16.09
N ALA A 115 -9.29 -6.51 -16.85
CA ALA A 115 -10.11 -5.32 -16.63
C ALA A 115 -11.61 -5.60 -16.82
N GLU A 116 -11.99 -6.47 -17.76
CA GLU A 116 -13.37 -6.93 -17.98
C GLU A 116 -13.92 -7.77 -16.82
N GLU A 117 -13.05 -8.45 -16.08
CA GLU A 117 -13.40 -9.31 -14.94
C GLU A 117 -13.46 -8.56 -13.60
N LEU A 118 -13.23 -7.24 -13.59
CA LEU A 118 -13.36 -6.42 -12.37
C LEU A 118 -14.83 -6.14 -12.08
N ASP A 119 -15.23 -6.29 -10.83
CA ASP A 119 -16.54 -5.82 -10.37
C ASP A 119 -16.44 -4.32 -10.04
N GLY A 120 -16.53 -3.50 -11.09
CA GLY A 120 -16.46 -2.04 -10.97
C GLY A 120 -17.56 -1.46 -10.08
N GLU A 121 -18.73 -2.10 -10.04
CA GLU A 121 -19.82 -1.69 -9.15
C GLU A 121 -19.49 -1.96 -7.68
N ALA A 122 -18.89 -3.11 -7.37
CA ALA A 122 -18.40 -3.39 -6.02
C ALA A 122 -17.27 -2.42 -5.61
N LEU A 123 -16.35 -2.08 -6.51
CA LEU A 123 -15.29 -1.10 -6.23
C LEU A 123 -15.81 0.33 -6.10
N ALA A 124 -17.01 0.62 -6.59
CA ALA A 124 -17.70 1.89 -6.42
C ALA A 124 -18.72 1.87 -5.27
N ASP A 125 -18.85 0.75 -4.55
CA ASP A 125 -19.77 0.60 -3.42
C ASP A 125 -19.23 1.35 -2.20
N GLY A 126 -19.54 2.65 -2.14
CA GLY A 126 -19.07 3.52 -1.08
C GLY A 126 -19.84 3.42 0.23
N LEU A 127 -20.91 2.62 0.31
CA LEU A 127 -21.94 2.62 1.38
C LEU A 127 -22.28 4.04 1.90
N ALA A 128 -23.04 4.17 2.99
CA ALA A 128 -23.05 5.44 3.73
C ALA A 128 -21.67 5.68 4.38
N ALA A 129 -21.35 6.95 4.72
CA ALA A 129 -19.96 7.31 5.08
C ALA A 129 -19.54 6.60 6.36
N ASP A 130 -20.45 6.63 7.31
CA ASP A 130 -20.27 5.97 8.60
C ASP A 130 -20.29 4.45 8.41
N GLU A 131 -21.05 3.90 7.46
CA GLU A 131 -21.13 2.45 7.24
C GLU A 131 -19.82 1.85 6.74
N LEU A 132 -19.21 2.39 5.67
CA LEU A 132 -17.96 1.83 5.14
C LEU A 132 -16.80 1.98 6.15
N ALA A 133 -16.79 3.09 6.88
CA ALA A 133 -15.82 3.36 7.94
C ALA A 133 -16.00 2.44 9.16
N ILE A 134 -17.23 2.21 9.59
CA ILE A 134 -17.55 1.22 10.65
C ILE A 134 -17.08 -0.17 10.24
N GLU A 135 -17.35 -0.56 8.99
CA GLU A 135 -16.92 -1.86 8.47
C GLU A 135 -15.40 -1.97 8.37
N TYR A 136 -14.70 -0.89 7.98
CA TYR A 136 -13.24 -0.84 8.02
C TYR A 136 -12.74 -1.08 9.45
N THR A 137 -13.23 -0.33 10.43
CA THR A 137 -12.83 -0.48 11.83
C THR A 137 -13.11 -1.89 12.35
N ARG A 138 -14.31 -2.43 12.07
CA ARG A 138 -14.74 -3.79 12.45
C ARG A 138 -13.81 -4.86 11.89
N LEU A 139 -13.33 -4.69 10.66
CA LEU A 139 -12.53 -5.70 9.96
C LEU A 139 -11.03 -5.59 10.25
N PHE A 140 -10.50 -4.36 10.33
CA PHE A 140 -9.07 -4.11 10.24
C PHE A 140 -8.45 -3.51 11.51
N ASP A 141 -9.23 -2.86 12.39
CA ASP A 141 -8.68 -2.12 13.53
C ASP A 141 -9.06 -2.70 14.91
N VAL A 142 -10.28 -3.19 15.10
CA VAL A 142 -10.79 -3.58 16.43
C VAL A 142 -11.28 -5.03 16.50
N GLY A 143 -11.14 -5.63 17.69
CA GLY A 143 -11.70 -6.94 18.02
C GLY A 143 -11.19 -7.43 19.38
N SER A 144 -11.89 -8.38 19.99
CA SER A 144 -11.62 -8.87 21.36
C SER A 144 -10.23 -9.48 21.56
N SER A 145 -9.58 -9.88 20.48
CA SER A 145 -8.22 -10.44 20.47
C SER A 145 -7.35 -9.79 19.40
N GLY A 146 -7.66 -8.53 19.04
CA GLY A 146 -7.19 -7.87 17.84
C GLY A 146 -8.23 -7.92 16.72
N PRO A 147 -8.02 -7.15 15.64
CA PRO A 147 -8.91 -7.14 14.49
C PRO A 147 -9.01 -8.53 13.84
N PRO A 148 -10.14 -8.89 13.22
CA PRO A 148 -10.30 -10.19 12.56
C PRO A 148 -9.38 -10.34 11.34
N CYS A 149 -9.11 -9.25 10.62
CA CYS A 149 -8.31 -9.25 9.38
C CYS A 149 -7.19 -8.19 9.45
N PRO A 150 -6.21 -8.28 10.36
CA PRO A 150 -5.21 -7.23 10.53
C PRO A 150 -4.45 -6.91 9.23
N LEU A 151 -4.23 -5.63 8.93
CA LEU A 151 -3.47 -5.19 7.75
C LEU A 151 -1.94 -5.16 7.97
N TYR A 152 -1.44 -5.77 9.04
CA TYR A 152 -0.02 -5.78 9.40
C TYR A 152 0.57 -7.18 9.21
N GLY A 153 1.53 -7.32 8.30
CA GLY A 153 2.15 -8.61 7.96
C GLY A 153 2.76 -9.33 9.17
N GLY A 154 3.26 -8.58 10.15
CA GLY A 154 3.81 -9.13 11.39
C GLY A 154 2.77 -9.86 12.26
N LEU A 155 1.47 -9.56 12.13
CA LEU A 155 0.40 -10.26 12.84
C LEU A 155 0.01 -11.60 12.19
N TRP A 156 0.45 -11.83 10.96
CA TRP A 156 0.31 -13.11 10.23
C TRP A 156 1.56 -13.99 10.34
N SER A 157 2.59 -13.51 11.03
CA SER A 157 3.83 -14.23 11.26
C SER A 157 3.94 -14.67 12.72
N LYS A 158 4.41 -15.91 12.94
CA LYS A 158 4.79 -16.39 14.29
C LYS A 158 6.00 -15.64 14.85
N GLU A 159 6.78 -14.98 13.98
CA GLU A 159 8.03 -14.30 14.32
C GLU A 159 7.93 -12.81 13.96
N ARG A 160 7.02 -12.09 14.62
CA ARG A 160 6.67 -10.69 14.33
C ARG A 160 7.90 -9.76 14.23
N THR A 161 8.81 -9.84 15.20
CA THR A 161 10.04 -9.01 15.21
C THR A 161 10.92 -9.30 14.00
N LYS A 162 11.10 -10.57 13.62
CA LYS A 162 11.92 -10.92 12.46
C LYS A 162 11.28 -10.48 11.15
N ASN A 163 9.95 -10.58 11.04
CA ASN A 163 9.22 -10.05 9.88
C ASN A 163 9.47 -8.53 9.74
N MET A 164 9.29 -7.79 10.83
CA MET A 164 9.53 -6.35 10.89
C MET A 164 10.97 -5.98 10.48
N GLU A 165 11.96 -6.68 11.02
CA GLU A 165 13.38 -6.47 10.68
C GLU A 165 13.69 -6.78 9.22
N GLU A 166 13.05 -7.80 8.63
CA GLU A 166 13.20 -8.13 7.21
C GLU A 166 12.59 -7.06 6.31
N VAL A 167 11.36 -6.61 6.57
CA VAL A 167 10.72 -5.50 5.82
C VAL A 167 11.61 -4.25 5.87
N LEU A 168 12.08 -3.88 7.06
CA LEU A 168 12.98 -2.72 7.22
C LEU A 168 14.32 -2.90 6.50
N ARG A 169 14.86 -4.11 6.41
CA ARG A 169 16.08 -4.39 5.63
C ARG A 169 15.84 -4.17 4.14
N PHE A 170 14.69 -4.58 3.61
CA PHE A 170 14.31 -4.28 2.23
C PHE A 170 14.29 -2.77 1.98
N TYR A 171 13.60 -2.00 2.83
CA TYR A 171 13.49 -0.55 2.66
C TYR A 171 14.87 0.13 2.70
N ARG A 172 15.70 -0.21 3.70
CA ARG A 172 17.06 0.34 3.83
C ARG A 172 17.96 -0.03 2.66
N HIS A 173 17.85 -1.25 2.12
CA HIS A 173 18.63 -1.66 0.95
C HIS A 173 18.41 -0.74 -0.25
N PHE A 174 17.19 -0.20 -0.40
CA PHE A 174 16.81 0.73 -1.46
C PHE A 174 16.92 2.21 -1.07
N GLY A 175 17.50 2.51 0.10
CA GLY A 175 17.69 3.88 0.58
C GLY A 175 16.40 4.56 1.06
N LEU A 176 15.38 3.78 1.42
CA LEU A 176 14.12 4.29 1.94
C LEU A 176 14.14 4.30 3.47
N GLY A 177 13.63 5.38 4.03
CA GLY A 177 13.33 5.52 5.46
C GLY A 177 11.83 5.66 5.67
N LEU A 178 11.38 5.35 6.88
CA LEU A 178 10.01 5.62 7.30
C LEU A 178 9.90 7.07 7.73
N ASP A 179 8.81 7.71 7.31
CA ASP A 179 8.39 8.95 7.93
C ASP A 179 7.96 8.69 9.37
N GLN A 180 8.62 9.34 10.33
CA GLN A 180 8.30 9.21 11.75
C GLN A 180 7.03 9.99 12.12
N GLU A 181 6.61 10.95 11.30
CA GLU A 181 5.37 11.71 11.53
C GLU A 181 4.13 10.91 11.13
N GLN A 182 4.31 9.84 10.36
CA GLN A 182 3.22 8.97 9.94
C GLN A 182 3.22 7.74 10.85
N HIS A 183 2.19 7.61 11.68
CA HIS A 183 2.07 6.58 12.73
C HIS A 183 1.86 5.14 12.18
N GLN A 184 2.11 4.92 10.88
CA GLN A 184 1.91 3.65 10.20
C GLN A 184 3.17 2.79 10.28
N LEU A 185 3.03 1.56 10.80
CA LEU A 185 4.16 0.62 10.84
C LEU A 185 4.59 0.19 9.41
N PRO A 186 5.88 -0.13 9.21
CA PRO A 186 6.41 -0.50 7.90
C PRO A 186 5.81 -1.80 7.35
N ASP A 187 5.34 -2.71 8.20
CA ASP A 187 4.72 -3.96 7.79
C ASP A 187 3.21 -3.83 7.53
N HIS A 188 2.68 -2.61 7.52
CA HIS A 188 1.32 -2.37 7.04
C HIS A 188 1.24 -2.63 5.55
N LEU A 189 0.13 -3.22 5.10
CA LEU A 189 -0.07 -3.60 3.71
C LEU A 189 0.04 -2.43 2.74
N SER A 190 -0.46 -1.23 3.11
CA SER A 190 -0.28 -0.04 2.27
C SER A 190 1.22 0.28 2.08
N SER A 191 2.02 0.26 3.15
CA SER A 191 3.48 0.47 3.12
C SER A 191 4.20 -0.59 2.28
N GLU A 192 3.80 -1.86 2.41
CA GLU A 192 4.33 -2.96 1.59
C GLU A 192 4.02 -2.75 0.09
N LEU A 193 2.82 -2.27 -0.25
CA LEU A 193 2.42 -1.97 -1.63
C LEU A 193 3.07 -0.69 -2.17
N GLU A 194 3.26 0.34 -1.36
CA GLU A 194 4.02 1.53 -1.73
C GLU A 194 5.48 1.19 -2.07
N PHE A 195 6.06 0.25 -1.34
CA PHE A 195 7.39 -0.26 -1.66
C PHE A 195 7.42 -1.01 -3.01
N LEU A 196 6.40 -1.82 -3.30
CA LEU A 196 6.27 -2.47 -4.61
C LEU A 196 6.04 -1.46 -5.74
N HIS A 197 5.22 -0.43 -5.50
CA HIS A 197 5.06 0.72 -6.39
C HIS A 197 6.41 1.37 -6.72
N TYR A 198 7.22 1.63 -5.69
CA TYR A 198 8.55 2.21 -5.83
C TYR A 198 9.47 1.29 -6.66
N LEU A 199 9.53 0.00 -6.37
CA LEU A 199 10.41 -0.92 -7.11
C LEU A 199 10.01 -1.02 -8.58
N ALA A 200 8.71 -1.14 -8.89
CA ALA A 200 8.20 -1.17 -10.26
C ALA A 200 8.45 0.16 -11.01
N PHE A 201 8.35 1.30 -10.31
CA PHE A 201 8.70 2.60 -10.86
C PHE A 201 10.19 2.67 -11.22
N ARG A 202 11.06 2.26 -10.29
CA ARG A 202 12.52 2.25 -10.50
C ARG A 202 12.94 1.28 -11.60
N GLU A 203 12.23 0.16 -11.73
CA GLU A 203 12.37 -0.74 -12.86
C GLU A 203 12.06 -0.01 -14.17
N ALA A 204 10.90 0.64 -14.29
CA ALA A 204 10.51 1.36 -15.51
C ALA A 204 11.50 2.49 -15.87
N GLU A 205 12.00 3.23 -14.88
CA GLU A 205 13.02 4.26 -15.04
C GLU A 205 14.35 3.68 -15.56
N ALA A 206 14.80 2.56 -14.97
CA ALA A 206 16.01 1.87 -15.41
C ALA A 206 15.89 1.42 -16.88
N MET A 207 14.75 0.82 -17.25
CA MET A 207 14.48 0.41 -18.63
C MET A 207 14.49 1.61 -19.60
N ARG A 208 13.86 2.72 -19.22
CA ARG A 208 13.83 3.96 -20.01
C ARG A 208 15.23 4.55 -20.22
N ALA A 209 16.07 4.49 -19.19
CA ALA A 209 17.45 4.95 -19.25
C ALA A 209 18.41 3.96 -19.93
N GLY A 210 17.94 2.75 -20.29
CA GLY A 210 18.76 1.70 -20.88
C GLY A 210 19.82 1.14 -19.92
N VAL A 211 19.52 1.13 -18.61
CA VAL A 211 20.37 0.56 -17.56
C VAL A 211 19.74 -0.69 -16.95
N GLU A 212 20.51 -1.42 -16.16
CA GLU A 212 20.11 -2.71 -15.57
C GLU A 212 18.87 -2.61 -14.67
N ALA A 213 17.75 -3.19 -15.12
CA ALA A 213 16.50 -3.24 -14.35
C ALA A 213 16.37 -4.52 -13.49
N GLY A 214 17.26 -5.50 -13.70
CA GLY A 214 17.26 -6.80 -13.02
C GLY A 214 17.20 -6.76 -11.48
N PRO A 215 17.95 -5.89 -10.79
CA PRO A 215 17.88 -5.78 -9.32
C PRO A 215 16.47 -5.46 -8.80
N TYR A 216 15.74 -4.55 -9.45
CA TYR A 216 14.38 -4.18 -9.05
C TYR A 216 13.38 -5.31 -9.25
N ARG A 217 13.52 -6.09 -10.33
CA ARG A 217 12.68 -7.28 -10.58
C ARG A 217 12.88 -8.37 -9.53
N ARG A 218 14.13 -8.68 -9.21
CA ARG A 218 14.45 -9.68 -8.18
C ARG A 218 13.91 -9.26 -6.81
N ALA A 219 14.10 -7.99 -6.45
CA ALA A 219 13.58 -7.48 -5.20
C ALA A 219 12.04 -7.49 -5.13
N GLN A 220 11.33 -7.16 -6.21
CA GLN A 220 9.87 -7.32 -6.25
C GLN A 220 9.46 -8.78 -6.05
N CYS A 221 10.10 -9.71 -6.74
CA CYS A 221 9.79 -11.14 -6.63
C CYS A 221 10.02 -11.65 -5.20
N ASP A 222 11.21 -11.37 -4.64
CA ASP A 222 11.58 -11.77 -3.28
C ASP A 222 10.65 -11.14 -2.24
N PHE A 223 10.31 -9.86 -2.39
CA PHE A 223 9.47 -9.14 -1.44
C PHE A 223 8.03 -9.66 -1.48
N ILE A 224 7.44 -9.84 -2.67
CA ILE A 224 6.08 -10.41 -2.81
C ILE A 224 6.04 -11.80 -2.18
N GLU A 225 7.02 -12.66 -2.48
CA GLU A 225 7.04 -14.03 -1.98
C GLU A 225 7.13 -14.13 -0.46
N ARG A 226 7.90 -13.23 0.17
CA ARG A 226 8.17 -13.30 1.61
C ARG A 226 7.20 -12.48 2.47
N HIS A 227 6.64 -11.41 1.90
CA HIS A 227 5.77 -10.46 2.58
C HIS A 227 4.33 -10.56 2.06
N PRO A 228 3.74 -9.62 1.29
CA PRO A 228 2.29 -9.61 1.09
C PRO A 228 1.77 -10.87 0.38
N GLY A 229 2.52 -11.46 -0.55
CA GLY A 229 2.13 -12.70 -1.23
C GLY A 229 2.12 -13.94 -0.32
N ARG A 230 2.77 -13.89 0.85
CA ARG A 230 2.73 -14.97 1.84
C ARG A 230 1.44 -14.98 2.65
N TRP A 231 0.92 -13.81 3.02
CA TRP A 231 -0.11 -13.69 4.04
C TRP A 231 -1.44 -13.10 3.53
N VAL A 232 -1.45 -12.35 2.42
CA VAL A 232 -2.68 -11.81 1.82
C VAL A 232 -3.70 -12.89 1.45
N PRO A 233 -3.32 -14.09 0.94
CA PRO A 233 -4.29 -15.16 0.70
C PRO A 233 -5.01 -15.62 1.99
N GLU A 234 -4.29 -15.70 3.11
CA GLU A 234 -4.88 -16.05 4.41
C GLU A 234 -5.77 -14.91 4.93
N LEU A 235 -5.33 -13.66 4.78
CA LEU A 235 -6.16 -12.50 5.09
C LEU A 235 -7.47 -12.53 4.32
N ARG A 236 -7.41 -12.75 2.99
CA ARG A 236 -8.62 -12.77 2.17
C ARG A 236 -9.56 -13.89 2.60
N ALA A 237 -9.05 -15.09 2.90
CA ALA A 237 -9.88 -16.18 3.41
C ALA A 237 -10.59 -15.82 4.72
N LYS A 238 -9.89 -15.14 5.66
CA LYS A 238 -10.52 -14.63 6.88
C LYS A 238 -11.51 -13.50 6.60
N LEU A 239 -11.20 -12.62 5.65
CA LEU A 239 -12.05 -11.51 5.26
C LEU A 239 -13.41 -12.02 4.79
N GLU A 240 -13.43 -12.99 3.86
CA GLU A 240 -14.66 -13.63 3.37
C GLU A 240 -15.47 -14.28 4.50
N ALA A 241 -14.80 -14.95 5.45
CA ALA A 241 -15.45 -15.56 6.60
C ALA A 241 -16.09 -14.53 7.57
N ASN A 242 -15.71 -13.25 7.47
CA ASN A 242 -16.22 -12.15 8.28
C ASN A 242 -17.26 -11.29 7.54
N ALA A 243 -17.82 -11.80 6.44
CA ALA A 243 -18.87 -11.16 5.64
C ALA A 243 -18.54 -9.70 5.33
N PRO A 244 -17.52 -9.45 4.50
CA PRO A 244 -17.06 -8.09 4.20
C PRO A 244 -18.07 -7.39 3.27
N PRO A 245 -18.16 -6.05 3.31
CA PRO A 245 -18.75 -5.28 2.24
C PRO A 245 -18.18 -5.66 0.87
N ARG A 246 -18.99 -5.52 -0.19
CA ARG A 246 -18.59 -5.83 -1.57
C ARG A 246 -17.30 -5.12 -1.96
N PHE A 247 -17.15 -3.85 -1.55
CA PHE A 247 -15.94 -3.07 -1.77
C PHE A 247 -14.67 -3.78 -1.28
N PHE A 248 -14.62 -4.20 -0.02
CA PHE A 248 -13.44 -4.87 0.52
C PHE A 248 -13.25 -6.27 -0.06
N ALA A 249 -14.32 -7.02 -0.30
CA ALA A 249 -14.23 -8.33 -0.96
C ALA A 249 -13.54 -8.23 -2.32
N GLU A 250 -13.99 -7.28 -3.14
CA GLU A 250 -13.45 -7.05 -4.48
C GLU A 250 -12.03 -6.46 -4.44
N LEU A 251 -11.77 -5.48 -3.57
CA LEU A 251 -10.44 -4.88 -3.41
C LEU A 251 -9.38 -5.95 -3.08
N PHE A 252 -9.67 -6.85 -2.14
CA PHE A 252 -8.73 -7.91 -1.76
C PHE A 252 -8.64 -9.04 -2.79
N ARG A 253 -9.71 -9.32 -3.55
CA ARG A 253 -9.64 -10.22 -4.71
C ARG A 253 -8.70 -9.66 -5.78
N VAL A 254 -8.82 -8.37 -6.10
CA VAL A 254 -7.95 -7.70 -7.07
C VAL A 254 -6.51 -7.69 -6.58
N LEU A 255 -6.28 -7.31 -5.32
CA LEU A 255 -4.95 -7.28 -4.72
C LEU A 255 -4.26 -8.64 -4.77
N GLU A 256 -4.92 -9.71 -4.31
CA GLU A 256 -4.35 -11.06 -4.35
C GLU A 256 -3.96 -11.46 -5.78
N ARG A 257 -4.84 -11.19 -6.75
CA ARG A 257 -4.58 -11.50 -8.16
C ARG A 257 -3.40 -10.71 -8.73
N VAL A 258 -3.23 -9.44 -8.36
CA VAL A 258 -2.03 -8.64 -8.70
C VAL A 258 -0.77 -9.31 -8.18
N LEU A 259 -0.74 -9.67 -6.89
CA LEU A 259 0.45 -10.28 -6.29
C LEU A 259 0.80 -11.63 -6.93
N VAL A 260 -0.19 -12.48 -7.19
CA VAL A 260 0.01 -13.79 -7.83
C VAL A 260 0.52 -13.64 -9.26
N ASN A 261 -0.15 -12.82 -10.07
CA ASN A 261 0.25 -12.58 -11.46
C ASN A 261 1.64 -11.97 -11.55
N GLU A 262 1.94 -11.05 -10.63
CA GLU A 262 3.22 -10.37 -10.63
C GLU A 262 4.37 -11.30 -10.27
N ARG A 263 4.22 -12.10 -9.21
CA ARG A 263 5.21 -13.11 -8.85
C ARG A 263 5.45 -14.09 -9.99
N ALA A 264 4.40 -14.57 -10.65
CA ALA A 264 4.51 -15.49 -11.78
C ALA A 264 5.28 -14.85 -12.95
N HIS A 265 4.97 -13.59 -13.27
CA HIS A 265 5.65 -12.84 -14.32
C HIS A 265 7.13 -12.62 -14.02
N LEU A 266 7.46 -12.22 -12.78
CA LEU A 266 8.84 -11.95 -12.37
C LEU A 266 9.68 -13.23 -12.27
N ALA A 267 9.10 -14.33 -11.76
CA ALA A 267 9.78 -15.62 -11.65
C ALA A 267 10.19 -16.17 -13.03
N ALA A 268 9.31 -16.05 -14.04
CA ALA A 268 9.59 -16.45 -15.41
C ALA A 268 10.76 -15.67 -16.06
N ARG A 269 11.16 -14.53 -15.46
CA ARG A 269 12.22 -13.64 -15.98
C ARG A 269 13.43 -13.50 -15.08
N GLY A 270 13.35 -14.01 -13.84
CA GLY A 270 14.41 -14.01 -12.85
C GLY A 270 15.38 -15.19 -12.99
N GLN A 271 15.02 -16.21 -13.76
CA GLN A 271 15.92 -17.33 -14.06
C GLN A 271 17.06 -16.86 -14.98
N PRO A 272 18.33 -16.97 -14.57
CA PRO A 272 19.44 -16.72 -15.49
C PRO A 272 19.37 -17.75 -16.62
N ARG A 273 19.51 -17.27 -17.87
CA ARG A 273 19.83 -18.13 -19.01
C ARG A 273 21.25 -18.67 -18.88
#